data_AF-A0A6N8YMG3-F1
#
_entry.id   AF-A0A6N8YMG3-F1
#
_cell.length_a   1.000
_cell.length_b   1.000
_cell.length_c   1.000
_cell.angle_alpha   90.00
_cell.angle_beta   90.00
_cell.angle_gamma   90.00
#
_symmetry.space_group_name_H-M   'P 1'
#
loop_
_entity.id
_entity.type
_entity.pdbx_description
1 polymer ?
#
loop_
_entity_poly.entity_id
_entity_poly.type
_entity_poly.pdbx_seq_one_letter_code
_entity_poly.pdbx_strand_id
1 'polypeptide(L)'
;MKSFEEMGARVLGLGADARPALRAWGTNLGGLNHSLLSDFWPHGEVARAYGIFNEDSGMCARSIFIIDPDGVVRYRETYQGVLPDPNAIREELAKLQG
;
A
#
# COMPACT_ATOMS: atom_id res chain seq x y z
N MET A 1 3.27 -1.96 11.91
CA MET A 1 2.16 -2.78 11.38
C MET A 1 1.30 -3.37 12.48
N LYS A 2 1.89 -3.95 13.53
CA LYS A 2 1.15 -4.48 14.70
C LYS A 2 0.03 -3.54 15.23
N SER A 3 0.27 -2.24 15.31
CA SER A 3 -0.74 -1.26 15.73
C SER A 3 -1.97 -1.18 14.82
N PHE A 4 -1.84 -1.41 13.51
CA PHE A 4 -2.97 -1.50 12.59
C PHE A 4 -3.71 -2.83 12.75
N GLU A 5 -2.97 -3.93 13.00
CA GLU A 5 -3.55 -5.26 13.26
C GLU A 5 -4.34 -5.30 14.57
N GLU A 6 -3.86 -4.60 15.60
CA GLU A 6 -4.58 -4.41 16.88
C GLU A 6 -5.87 -3.60 16.70
N MET A 7 -5.92 -2.75 15.66
CA MET A 7 -7.13 -2.09 15.20
C MET A 7 -7.94 -2.97 14.22
N GLY A 8 -7.63 -4.25 14.04
CA GLY A 8 -8.37 -5.13 13.13
C GLY A 8 -8.13 -4.88 11.64
N ALA A 9 -7.13 -4.07 11.26
CA ALA A 9 -6.76 -3.82 9.87
C ALA A 9 -5.56 -4.67 9.44
N ARG A 10 -5.59 -5.19 8.21
CA ARG A 10 -4.45 -5.86 7.59
C ARG A 10 -3.69 -4.89 6.70
N VAL A 11 -2.37 -4.82 6.85
CA VAL A 11 -1.51 -3.99 5.99
C VAL A 11 -0.95 -4.83 4.84
N LEU A 12 -1.04 -4.29 3.63
CA LEU A 12 -0.47 -4.86 2.41
C LEU A 12 0.36 -3.78 1.71
N GLY A 13 1.63 -4.08 1.41
CA GLY A 13 2.44 -3.27 0.51
C GLY A 13 2.19 -3.70 -0.94
N LEU A 14 2.32 -2.80 -1.90
CA LEU A 14 2.21 -3.11 -3.33
C LEU A 14 3.29 -2.36 -4.11
N GLY A 15 3.92 -3.05 -5.06
CA GLY A 15 4.86 -2.47 -6.02
C GLY A 15 4.71 -3.08 -7.41
N ALA A 16 5.09 -2.32 -8.43
CA ALA A 16 5.04 -2.76 -9.84
C ALA A 16 6.19 -3.74 -10.21
N ASP A 17 7.09 -4.04 -9.28
CA ASP A 17 8.21 -4.96 -9.48
C ASP A 17 7.78 -6.42 -9.44
N ALA A 18 8.56 -7.28 -10.10
CA ALA A 18 8.37 -8.73 -10.07
C ALA A 18 8.61 -9.32 -8.68
N ARG A 19 7.88 -10.41 -8.37
CA ARG A 19 7.99 -11.13 -7.07
C ARG A 19 9.43 -11.40 -6.60
N PRO A 20 10.40 -11.82 -7.44
CA PRO A 20 11.77 -12.05 -6.98
C PRO A 20 12.48 -10.77 -6.50
N ALA A 21 12.26 -9.64 -7.18
CA ALA A 21 12.84 -8.35 -6.82
C ALA A 21 12.26 -7.84 -5.49
N LEU A 22 10.93 -7.91 -5.34
CA LEU A 22 10.24 -7.56 -4.08
C LEU A 22 10.69 -8.44 -2.92
N ARG A 23 10.90 -9.74 -3.16
CA ARG A 23 11.42 -10.66 -2.14
C ARG A 23 12.84 -10.29 -1.72
N ALA A 24 13.74 -10.05 -2.68
CA ALA A 24 15.11 -9.66 -2.40
C ALA A 24 15.17 -8.33 -1.62
N TRP A 25 14.34 -7.36 -2.01
CA TRP A 25 14.22 -6.08 -1.31
C TRP A 25 13.70 -6.24 0.11
N GLY A 26 12.61 -6.99 0.31
CA GLY A 26 12.06 -7.27 1.64
C GLY A 26 13.04 -7.97 2.57
N THR A 27 13.84 -8.92 2.05
CA THR A 27 14.92 -9.55 2.82
C THR A 27 16.02 -8.56 3.19
N ASN A 28 16.42 -7.68 2.27
CA ASN A 28 17.45 -6.67 2.51
C ASN A 28 17.04 -5.68 3.63
N LEU A 29 15.73 -5.36 3.72
CA LEU A 29 15.19 -4.54 4.81
C LEU A 29 15.20 -5.22 6.20
N GLY A 30 15.72 -6.44 6.32
CA GLY A 30 15.69 -7.22 7.56
C GLY A 30 14.41 -8.03 7.75
N GLY A 31 13.61 -8.16 6.68
CA GLY A 31 12.30 -8.81 6.70
C GLY A 31 11.15 -7.82 6.93
N LEU A 32 10.05 -8.05 6.23
CA LEU A 32 8.81 -7.27 6.38
C LEU A 32 7.81 -8.07 7.22
N ASN A 33 7.12 -7.39 8.13
CA ASN A 33 6.03 -7.96 8.94
C ASN A 33 4.66 -7.92 8.26
N HIS A 34 4.63 -7.63 6.96
CA HIS A 34 3.42 -7.55 6.15
C HIS A 34 3.70 -8.08 4.74
N SER A 35 2.64 -8.44 4.02
CA SER A 35 2.77 -8.95 2.65
C SER A 35 3.11 -7.83 1.68
N LEU A 36 3.98 -8.13 0.72
CA LEU A 36 4.35 -7.24 -0.38
C LEU A 36 3.86 -7.84 -1.70
N LEU A 37 2.86 -7.21 -2.29
CA LEU A 37 2.18 -7.62 -3.51
C LEU A 37 2.95 -7.14 -4.75
N SER A 38 2.90 -7.96 -5.79
CA SER A 38 3.54 -7.71 -7.09
C SER A 38 2.47 -7.38 -8.13
N ASP A 39 2.46 -6.13 -8.58
CA ASP A 39 1.62 -5.62 -9.68
C ASP A 39 2.42 -5.62 -11.00
N PHE A 40 3.18 -6.69 -11.22
CA PHE A 40 4.18 -6.76 -12.29
C PHE A 40 3.61 -7.10 -13.66
N TRP A 41 2.58 -7.96 -13.74
CA TRP A 41 2.00 -8.36 -15.02
C TRP A 41 0.52 -8.76 -14.89
N PRO A 42 -0.40 -8.13 -15.67
CA PRO A 42 -0.17 -7.01 -16.59
C PRO A 42 0.40 -5.79 -15.86
N HIS A 43 1.46 -5.19 -16.41
CA HIS A 43 2.34 -4.29 -15.66
C HIS A 43 1.60 -3.06 -15.13
N GLY A 44 1.40 -2.97 -13.82
CA GLY A 44 0.70 -1.85 -13.19
C GLY A 44 -0.81 -1.90 -13.31
N GLU A 45 -1.44 -3.05 -13.60
CA GLU A 45 -2.90 -3.15 -13.77
C GLU A 45 -3.66 -2.63 -12.55
N VAL A 46 -3.24 -3.05 -11.34
CA VAL A 46 -3.88 -2.61 -10.10
C VAL A 46 -3.60 -1.14 -9.85
N ALA A 47 -2.36 -0.70 -10.04
CA ALA A 47 -1.97 0.70 -9.89
C ALA A 47 -2.74 1.62 -10.86
N ARG A 48 -3.01 1.18 -12.09
CA ARG A 48 -3.86 1.89 -13.04
C ARG A 48 -5.31 1.94 -12.59
N ALA A 49 -5.86 0.81 -12.14
CA ALA A 49 -7.23 0.75 -11.62
C ALA A 49 -7.44 1.70 -10.42
N TYR A 50 -6.40 1.91 -9.62
CA TYR A 50 -6.40 2.84 -8.48
C TYR A 50 -5.97 4.27 -8.86
N GLY A 51 -5.63 4.52 -10.13
CA GLY A 51 -5.24 5.82 -10.64
C GLY A 51 -3.94 6.36 -10.05
N ILE A 52 -3.00 5.47 -9.73
CA ILE A 52 -1.70 5.79 -9.11
C ILE A 52 -0.51 5.31 -9.95
N PHE A 53 -0.73 4.69 -11.11
CA PHE A 53 0.35 4.29 -11.99
C PHE A 53 0.90 5.47 -12.77
N ASN A 54 2.22 5.65 -12.77
CA ASN A 54 2.90 6.65 -13.57
C ASN A 54 3.36 5.99 -14.88
N GLU A 55 2.72 6.36 -16.00
CA GLU A 55 2.99 5.76 -17.31
C GLU A 55 4.39 6.07 -17.85
N ASP A 56 5.00 7.19 -17.46
CA ASP A 56 6.33 7.59 -17.94
C ASP A 56 7.45 6.77 -17.28
N SER A 57 7.27 6.46 -15.99
CA SER A 57 8.30 5.79 -15.17
C SER A 57 8.02 4.31 -14.91
N GLY A 58 6.80 3.83 -15.17
CA GLY A 58 6.39 2.47 -14.86
C GLY A 58 6.22 2.19 -13.35
N MET A 59 6.13 3.24 -12.53
CA MET A 59 6.11 3.13 -11.07
C MET A 59 4.74 3.50 -10.49
N CYS A 60 4.42 2.89 -9.35
CA CYS A 60 3.29 3.33 -8.52
C CYS A 60 3.66 4.63 -7.79
N ALA A 61 2.79 5.63 -7.84
CA ALA A 61 2.85 6.79 -6.96
C ALA A 61 2.66 6.32 -5.51
N ARG A 62 3.40 6.94 -4.59
CA ARG A 62 3.30 6.65 -3.16
C ARG A 62 1.90 7.01 -2.68
N SER A 63 1.07 6.00 -2.39
CA SER A 63 -0.32 6.22 -2.02
C SER A 63 -0.75 5.27 -0.91
N ILE A 64 -1.68 5.72 -0.08
CA ILE A 64 -2.32 4.94 0.97
C ILE A 64 -3.81 4.86 0.68
N PHE A 65 -4.37 3.67 0.86
CA PHE A 65 -5.80 3.41 0.76
C PHE A 65 -6.24 2.68 2.03
N ILE A 66 -7.42 3.05 2.55
CA ILE A 66 -8.13 2.25 3.55
C ILE A 66 -9.36 1.68 2.86
N ILE A 67 -9.45 0.36 2.82
CA ILE A 67 -10.53 -0.39 2.19
C ILE A 67 -11.27 -1.12 3.30
N ASP A 68 -12.59 -0.97 3.35
CA ASP A 68 -13.42 -1.66 4.34
C ASP A 68 -13.71 -3.12 3.94
N PRO A 69 -14.36 -3.92 4.82
CA PRO A 69 -14.69 -5.32 4.51
C PRO A 69 -15.63 -5.53 3.31
N ASP A 70 -16.40 -4.51 2.94
CA ASP A 70 -17.30 -4.55 1.76
C ASP A 70 -16.55 -4.20 0.46
N GLY A 71 -15.24 -3.93 0.55
CA GLY A 71 -14.40 -3.59 -0.60
C GLY A 71 -14.46 -2.12 -1.01
N VAL A 72 -15.02 -1.24 -0.18
CA VAL A 72 -15.16 0.18 -0.46
C VAL A 72 -13.93 0.95 0.03
N VAL A 73 -13.34 1.77 -0.85
CA VAL A 73 -12.28 2.70 -0.47
C VAL A 73 -12.89 3.81 0.39
N ARG A 74 -12.54 3.82 1.68
CA ARG A 74 -12.99 4.82 2.66
C ARG A 74 -12.05 6.00 2.81
N TYR A 75 -10.77 5.79 2.46
CA TYR A 75 -9.76 6.84 2.47
C TYR A 75 -8.74 6.58 1.35
N ARG A 76 -8.26 7.66 0.75
CA ARG A 76 -7.22 7.68 -0.27
C ARG A 76 -6.37 8.93 -0.09
N GLU A 77 -5.06 8.77 -0.04
CA GLU A 77 -4.11 9.87 -0.14
C GLU A 77 -2.89 9.47 -0.98
N THR A 78 -2.44 10.38 -1.85
CA THR A 78 -1.26 10.21 -2.70
C THR A 78 -0.23 11.27 -2.34
N TYR A 79 1.01 10.85 -2.11
CA TYR A 79 2.09 11.66 -1.58
C TYR A 79 3.14 11.92 -2.67
N GLN A 80 3.65 13.16 -2.70
CA GLN A 80 4.72 13.58 -3.61
C GLN A 80 5.92 14.03 -2.80
N GLY A 81 7.02 13.27 -2.88
CA GLY A 81 8.29 13.63 -2.22
C GLY A 81 8.30 13.56 -0.68
N VAL A 82 7.21 13.12 -0.05
CA VAL A 82 7.08 13.02 1.41
C VAL A 82 6.67 11.61 1.82
N LEU A 83 7.15 11.16 2.98
CA LEU A 83 6.73 9.89 3.58
C LEU A 83 5.40 10.09 4.34
N PRO A 84 4.40 9.20 4.14
CA PRO A 84 3.18 9.19 4.93
C PRO A 84 3.50 9.09 6.42
N ASP A 85 2.78 9.86 7.24
CA ASP A 85 2.81 9.71 8.69
C ASP A 85 1.88 8.55 9.09
N PRO A 86 2.41 7.44 9.65
CA PRO A 86 1.58 6.33 10.10
C PRO A 86 0.55 6.72 11.16
N ASN A 87 0.78 7.78 11.95
CA ASN A 87 -0.17 8.24 12.95
C ASN A 87 -1.42 8.84 12.31
N ALA A 88 -1.25 9.68 11.29
CA ALA A 88 -2.36 10.23 10.51
C ALA A 88 -3.22 9.10 9.90
N ILE A 89 -2.59 8.06 9.35
CA ILE A 89 -3.34 6.92 8.79
C ILE A 89 -4.13 6.17 9.88
N ARG A 90 -3.59 6.04 11.10
CA ARG A 90 -4.32 5.42 12.22
C ARG A 90 -5.52 6.26 12.65
N GLU A 91 -5.39 7.58 12.66
CA GLU A 91 -6.49 8.48 12.97
C GLU A 91 -7.62 8.35 11.94
N GLU A 92 -7.28 8.24 10.64
CA GLU A 92 -8.27 7.98 9.59
C GLU A 92 -8.93 6.61 9.75
N LEU A 93 -8.17 5.57 10.09
CA LEU A 93 -8.73 4.25 10.36
C LEU A 93 -9.68 4.26 11.55
N ALA A 94 -9.34 4.98 12.64
CA ALA A 94 -10.17 5.05 13.84
C ALA A 94 -11.56 5.66 13.59
N LYS A 95 -11.67 6.59 12.62
CA LYS A 95 -12.96 7.19 12.23
C LYS A 95 -13.96 6.17 11.64
N LEU A 96 -13.46 5.03 11.16
CA LEU A 96 -14.26 3.98 10.53
C LEU A 96 -14.72 2.89 11.49
N GLN A 97 -14.30 2.94 12.76
CA GLN A 97 -14.57 1.92 13.78
C GLN A 97 -15.67 2.31 14.77
N GLY A 98 -16.51 3.27 14.38
CA GLY A 98 -17.67 3.74 15.16
C GLY A 98 -18.81 2.75 15.21
#